data_AF-A0A6M5YUX2-F1
#
_entry.id   AF-A0A6M5YUX2-F1
#
_cell.length_a   1.000
_cell.length_b   1.000
_cell.length_c   1.000
_cell.angle_alpha   90.00
_cell.angle_beta   90.00
_cell.angle_gamma   90.00
#
_symmetry.space_group_name_H-M   'P 1'
#
loop_
_entity.id
_entity.type
_entity.pdbx_description
1 polymer ?
#
loop_
_entity_poly.entity_id
_entity_poly.type
_entity_poly.pdbx_seq_one_letter_code
_entity_poly.pdbx_strand_id
1 'polypeptide(L)'
;MKNEDGIMIRYMGADHARRFVLQRGDDKYWTGDGWSKILDTAKIFTAYRQAQKEYATLQYQKHRGKAVRTFKVEATVTLVADEVETISPAALVVYLAEALRLDIDNSIFGDGPVPGSLVKARLWLKTLTETEPRRKVF
;
A
#
# COMPACT_ATOMS: atom_id res chain seq x y z
N MET A 1 -5.79 -8.40 20.57
CA MET A 1 -5.29 -7.11 21.11
C MET A 1 -4.71 -6.35 19.93
N LYS A 2 -5.21 -5.16 19.60
CA LYS A 2 -4.64 -4.36 18.49
C LYS A 2 -3.19 -4.03 18.81
N ASN A 3 -2.29 -4.19 17.85
CA ASN A 3 -0.88 -3.84 18.02
C ASN A 3 -0.76 -2.31 18.16
N GLU A 4 -0.53 -1.83 19.38
CA GLU A 4 -0.48 -0.40 19.72
C GLU A 4 0.59 0.36 18.93
N ASP A 5 1.64 -0.32 18.48
CA ASP A 5 2.70 0.28 17.69
C ASP A 5 2.49 0.14 16.17
N GLY A 6 1.41 -0.53 15.74
CA GLY A 6 1.12 -0.76 14.32
C GLY A 6 0.92 0.56 13.58
N ILE A 7 1.54 0.74 12.42
CA ILE A 7 1.43 1.98 11.64
C ILE A 7 0.47 1.77 10.47
N MET A 8 -0.47 2.68 10.28
CA MET A 8 -1.48 2.63 9.22
C MET A 8 -1.50 3.94 8.44
N ILE A 9 -1.74 3.87 7.13
CA ILE A 9 -2.05 5.04 6.32
C ILE A 9 -3.56 5.27 6.40
N ARG A 10 -3.98 6.41 6.94
CA ARG A 10 -5.38 6.85 6.97
C ARG A 10 -5.60 7.92 5.91
N TYR A 11 -6.82 8.00 5.39
CA TYR A 11 -7.24 9.10 4.54
C TYR A 11 -8.22 10.01 5.31
N MET A 12 -8.25 11.27 4.93
CA MET A 12 -9.14 12.31 5.44
C MET A 12 -9.82 12.99 4.25
N GLY A 13 -11.10 13.32 4.39
CA GLY A 13 -11.89 14.02 3.37
C GLY A 13 -12.48 13.12 2.27
N ALA A 14 -13.19 13.76 1.33
CA ALA A 14 -13.88 13.11 0.22
C ALA A 14 -12.95 12.78 -0.96
N ASP A 15 -13.37 11.83 -1.79
CA ASP A 15 -12.56 11.04 -2.73
C ASP A 15 -11.55 11.79 -3.61
N HIS A 16 -11.93 12.95 -4.15
CA HIS A 16 -11.12 13.75 -5.07
C HIS A 16 -10.14 14.71 -4.35
N ALA A 17 -10.32 14.96 -3.06
CA ALA A 17 -9.46 15.81 -2.24
C ALA A 17 -8.82 15.05 -1.07
N ARG A 18 -8.77 13.72 -1.15
CA ARG A 18 -8.26 12.87 -0.07
C ARG A 18 -6.84 13.30 0.33
N ARG A 19 -6.70 13.65 1.60
CA ARG A 19 -5.42 13.83 2.27
C ARG A 19 -5.08 12.58 3.04
N PHE A 20 -3.80 12.30 3.22
CA PHE A 20 -3.36 11.10 3.93
C PHE A 20 -2.55 11.49 5.16
N VAL A 21 -2.68 10.69 6.21
CA VAL A 21 -1.88 10.80 7.45
C VAL A 21 -1.42 9.41 7.84
N LEU A 22 -0.35 9.33 8.63
CA LEU A 22 0.06 8.08 9.25
C LEU A 22 -0.44 8.06 10.69
N GLN A 23 -1.16 7.01 11.05
CA GLN A 23 -1.72 6.79 12.39
C GLN A 23 -1.14 5.51 12.99
N ARG A 24 -0.72 5.56 14.24
CA ARG A 24 -0.25 4.43 15.01
C ARG A 24 -1.42 3.76 15.77
N GLY A 25 -1.26 2.51 16.19
CA GLY A 25 -2.29 1.73 16.87
C GLY A 25 -2.78 2.33 18.19
N ASP A 26 -2.00 3.21 18.83
CA ASP A 26 -2.34 3.99 20.02
C ASP A 26 -2.98 5.36 19.72
N ASP A 27 -3.55 5.51 18.52
CA ASP A 27 -4.22 6.71 18.00
C ASP A 27 -3.33 7.96 17.89
N LYS A 28 -2.00 7.80 17.89
CA LYS A 28 -1.08 8.91 17.59
C LYS A 28 -0.84 9.07 16.09
N TYR A 29 -0.64 10.31 15.67
CA TYR A 29 -0.36 10.71 14.30
C TYR A 29 1.11 11.09 14.13
N TRP A 30 1.68 10.73 12.98
CA TRP A 30 3.05 11.09 12.62
C TRP A 30 3.17 12.58 12.29
N THR A 31 4.08 13.29 12.93
CA THR A 31 4.32 14.73 12.74
C THR A 31 5.43 15.02 11.72
N GLY A 32 6.22 14.01 11.33
CA GLY A 32 7.42 14.16 10.49
C GLY A 32 8.72 13.90 11.25
N ASP A 33 8.69 14.08 12.57
CA ASP A 33 9.81 13.90 13.50
C ASP A 33 9.41 13.11 14.76
N GLY A 34 8.11 12.86 14.97
CA GLY A 34 7.59 12.17 16.14
C GLY A 34 6.11 11.77 16.02
N TRP A 35 5.52 11.43 17.16
CA TRP A 35 4.13 10.96 17.27
C TRP A 35 3.34 11.84 18.23
N SER A 36 2.19 12.34 17.80
CA SER A 36 1.33 13.24 18.56
C SER A 36 -0.10 12.72 18.62
N LYS A 37 -0.79 12.91 19.75
CA LYS A 37 -2.24 12.59 19.82
C LYS A 37 -3.12 13.64 19.10
N ILE A 38 -2.54 14.79 18.75
CA ILE A 38 -3.26 15.92 18.14
C ILE A 38 -3.21 15.77 16.62
N LEU A 39 -4.35 15.53 15.99
CA LEU A 39 -4.44 15.35 14.54
C LEU A 39 -3.93 16.57 13.77
N ASP A 40 -4.15 17.78 14.27
CA ASP A 40 -3.75 19.03 13.58
C ASP A 40 -2.22 19.18 13.47
N THR A 41 -1.46 18.44 14.27
CA THR A 41 0.01 18.40 14.21
C THR A 41 0.52 17.34 13.23
N ALA A 42 -0.37 16.53 12.65
CA ALA A 42 0.01 15.46 11.76
C ALA A 42 0.61 15.99 10.46
N LYS A 43 1.64 15.31 9.96
CA LYS A 43 2.15 15.53 8.62
C LYS A 43 1.11 15.05 7.61
N ILE A 44 0.59 16.00 6.84
CA ILE A 44 -0.42 15.75 5.81
C ILE A 44 0.27 15.45 4.48
N PHE A 45 -0.06 14.31 3.88
CA PHE A 45 0.39 13.92 2.56
C PHE A 45 -0.71 14.19 1.53
N THR A 46 -0.35 14.81 0.41
CA THR A 46 -1.29 15.15 -0.66
C THR A 46 -1.53 13.99 -1.61
N ALA A 47 -0.62 13.00 -1.62
CA ALA A 47 -0.73 11.79 -2.43
C ALA A 47 -0.43 10.54 -1.61
N TYR A 48 -1.19 9.46 -1.85
CA TYR A 48 -1.02 8.19 -1.17
C TYR A 48 0.41 7.64 -1.29
N ARG A 49 1.03 7.81 -2.46
CA ARG A 49 2.41 7.40 -2.73
C ARG A 49 3.43 8.08 -1.82
N GLN A 50 3.20 9.34 -1.44
CA GLN A 50 4.08 10.05 -0.49
C GLN A 50 3.94 9.45 0.91
N ALA A 51 2.71 9.21 1.36
CA ALA A 51 2.45 8.55 2.64
C ALA A 51 3.05 7.14 2.68
N GLN A 52 2.96 6.37 1.58
CA GLN A 52 3.60 5.06 1.46
C GLN A 52 5.13 5.10 1.57
N LYS A 53 5.77 6.12 0.98
CA LYS A 53 7.22 6.30 1.08
C LYS A 53 7.63 6.55 2.53
N GLU A 54 6.94 7.43 3.23
CA GLU A 54 7.19 7.72 4.64
C GLU A 54 6.94 6.48 5.52
N TYR A 55 5.80 5.82 5.31
CA TYR A 55 5.45 4.56 5.98
C TYR A 55 6.55 3.51 5.82
N ALA A 56 7.07 3.33 4.60
CA ALA A 56 8.14 2.37 4.34
C ALA A 56 9.43 2.71 5.10
N THR A 57 9.77 4.00 5.23
CA THR A 57 10.92 4.47 6.03
C THR A 57 10.73 4.13 7.51
N LEU A 58 9.57 4.44 8.08
CA LEU A 58 9.27 4.16 9.49
C LEU A 58 9.29 2.66 9.78
N GLN A 59 8.70 1.86 8.90
CA GLN A 59 8.72 0.40 9.04
C GLN A 59 10.14 -0.17 8.93
N TYR A 60 10.96 0.36 8.02
CA TYR A 60 12.37 -0.04 7.95
C TYR A 60 13.10 0.28 9.26
N GLN A 61 12.93 1.48 9.81
CA GLN A 61 13.55 1.85 11.09
C GLN A 61 13.09 0.95 12.25
N LYS A 62 11.80 0.59 12.29
CA LYS A 62 11.21 -0.27 13.33
C LYS A 62 11.63 -1.74 13.24
N HIS A 63 11.89 -2.24 12.03
CA HIS A 63 12.13 -3.67 11.78
C HIS A 63 13.54 -4.00 11.28
N ARG A 64 14.41 -3.01 11.06
CA ARG A 64 15.81 -3.26 10.66
C ARG A 64 16.50 -4.22 11.64
N GLY A 65 17.27 -5.16 11.11
CA GLY A 65 17.99 -6.16 11.89
C GLY A 65 17.17 -7.38 12.32
N LYS A 66 15.84 -7.40 12.11
CA LYS A 66 15.01 -8.58 12.40
C LYS A 66 15.14 -9.64 11.29
N ALA A 67 14.96 -10.91 11.66
CA ALA A 67 14.96 -12.01 10.70
C ALA A 67 13.82 -11.85 9.67
N VAL A 68 14.12 -12.08 8.39
CA VAL A 68 13.17 -11.94 7.28
C VAL A 68 12.91 -13.31 6.66
N ARG A 69 11.63 -13.65 6.47
CA ARG A 69 11.19 -14.80 5.66
C ARG A 69 10.37 -14.29 4.49
N THR A 70 10.75 -14.69 3.28
CA THR A 70 10.12 -14.21 2.05
C THR A 70 9.35 -15.35 1.39
N PHE A 71 8.09 -15.10 1.07
CA PHE A 71 7.23 -16.02 0.32
C PHE A 71 6.92 -15.40 -1.05
N LYS A 72 6.83 -16.24 -2.09
CA LYS A 72 6.42 -15.82 -3.43
C LYS A 72 4.93 -16.10 -3.61
N VAL A 73 4.21 -15.13 -4.17
CA VAL A 73 2.81 -15.25 -4.54
C VAL A 73 2.71 -14.85 -6.01
N GLU A 74 2.03 -15.67 -6.80
CA GLU A 74 1.68 -15.34 -8.18
C GLU A 74 0.32 -14.63 -8.18
N ALA A 75 0.23 -13.51 -8.90
CA ALA A 75 -0.98 -12.71 -9.00
C ALA A 75 -1.27 -12.41 -10.47
N THR A 76 -2.51 -12.66 -10.89
CA THR A 76 -3.01 -12.34 -12.23
C THR A 76 -3.89 -11.11 -12.15
N VAL A 77 -3.62 -10.12 -12.99
CA VAL A 77 -4.43 -8.90 -13.11
C VAL A 77 -5.05 -8.88 -14.51
N THR A 78 -6.38 -8.81 -14.56
CA THR A 78 -7.13 -8.74 -15.82
C THR A 78 -7.78 -7.36 -15.93
N LEU A 79 -7.46 -6.62 -16.99
CA LEU A 79 -8.15 -5.39 -17.36
C LEU A 79 -9.23 -5.71 -18.39
N VAL A 80 -10.45 -5.19 -18.17
CA VAL A 80 -11.54 -5.23 -19.14
C VAL A 80 -11.96 -3.79 -19.38
N ALA A 81 -11.73 -3.29 -20.59
CA ALA A 81 -12.08 -1.95 -21.02
C ALA A 81 -12.37 -1.95 -22.52
N ASP A 82 -13.20 -1.02 -22.98
CA ASP A 82 -13.40 -0.79 -24.42
C ASP A 82 -12.09 -0.26 -25.03
N GLU A 83 -11.79 -0.66 -26.27
CA GLU A 83 -10.61 -0.22 -27.03
C GLU A 83 -9.24 -0.49 -26.37
N VAL A 84 -9.13 -1.49 -25.47
CA VAL A 84 -7.86 -1.80 -24.78
C VAL A 84 -6.69 -2.06 -25.75
N GLU A 85 -7.01 -2.56 -26.94
CA GLU A 85 -6.07 -2.84 -28.04
C GLU A 85 -5.37 -1.57 -28.58
N THR A 86 -5.96 -0.39 -28.36
CA THR A 86 -5.39 0.90 -28.81
C THR A 86 -4.34 1.45 -27.85
N ILE A 87 -4.26 0.90 -26.62
CA ILE A 87 -3.36 1.38 -25.58
C ILE A 87 -2.05 0.59 -25.67
N SER A 88 -0.93 1.30 -25.80
CA SER A 88 0.39 0.63 -25.82
C SER A 88 0.62 -0.20 -24.54
N PRO A 89 1.33 -1.34 -24.61
CA PRO A 89 1.65 -2.15 -23.43
C PRO A 89 2.34 -1.36 -22.31
N ALA A 90 3.22 -0.42 -22.67
CA ALA A 90 3.89 0.44 -21.68
C ALA A 90 2.90 1.37 -20.95
N ALA A 91 1.94 1.95 -21.68
CA ALA A 91 0.90 2.78 -21.09
C ALA A 91 -0.08 1.94 -20.24
N LEU A 92 -0.40 0.70 -20.65
CA LEU A 92 -1.17 -0.24 -19.83
C LEU A 92 -0.47 -0.58 -18.52
N VAL A 93 0.83 -0.83 -18.52
CA VAL A 93 1.60 -1.09 -17.29
C VAL A 93 1.59 0.12 -16.36
N VAL A 94 1.72 1.34 -16.88
CA VAL A 94 1.61 2.57 -16.08
C VAL A 94 0.20 2.73 -15.52
N TYR A 95 -0.83 2.56 -16.36
CA TYR A 95 -2.23 2.62 -15.95
C TYR A 95 -2.53 1.60 -14.83
N LEU A 96 -2.12 0.34 -15.00
CA LEU A 96 -2.26 -0.69 -13.98
C LEU A 96 -1.46 -0.34 -12.72
N ALA A 97 -0.28 0.27 -12.84
CA ALA A 97 0.49 0.71 -11.67
C ALA A 97 -0.15 1.87 -10.90
N GLU A 98 -0.95 2.70 -11.55
CA GLU A 98 -1.69 3.78 -10.93
C GLU A 98 -3.05 3.33 -10.38
N ALA A 99 -3.74 2.44 -11.10
CA ALA A 99 -5.07 1.95 -10.76
C ALA A 99 -5.06 0.79 -9.75
N LEU A 100 -4.07 -0.10 -9.82
CA LEU A 100 -4.04 -1.29 -8.97
C LEU A 100 -3.69 -0.93 -7.54
N ARG A 101 -4.65 -1.15 -6.65
CA ARG A 101 -4.48 -1.05 -5.21
C ARG A 101 -4.55 -2.44 -4.59
N LEU A 102 -3.44 -2.89 -4.03
CA LEU A 102 -3.39 -4.09 -3.19
C LEU A 102 -3.45 -3.65 -1.72
N ASP A 103 -4.62 -3.78 -1.13
CA ASP A 103 -4.77 -3.64 0.32
C ASP A 103 -4.59 -5.03 0.95
N ILE A 104 -3.68 -5.12 1.91
CA ILE A 104 -3.53 -6.29 2.77
C ILE A 104 -4.34 -5.98 4.02
N ASP A 105 -5.42 -6.72 4.23
CA ASP A 105 -6.19 -6.57 5.45
C ASP A 105 -5.43 -7.20 6.63
N ASN A 106 -4.64 -6.36 7.30
CA ASN A 106 -4.02 -6.69 8.58
C ASN A 106 -4.81 -6.07 9.75
N SER A 107 -6.07 -5.66 9.56
CA SER A 107 -6.82 -4.86 10.55
C SER A 107 -6.91 -5.50 11.94
N ILE A 108 -6.82 -6.84 12.02
CA ILE A 108 -6.84 -7.60 13.27
C ILE A 108 -5.49 -7.51 14.01
N PHE A 109 -4.37 -7.44 13.30
CA PHE A 109 -3.02 -7.59 13.87
C PHE A 109 -2.08 -6.38 13.67
N GLY A 110 -2.53 -5.32 12.98
CA GLY A 110 -1.71 -4.14 12.69
C GLY A 110 -0.57 -4.47 11.74
N ASP A 111 0.67 -4.41 12.20
CA ASP A 111 1.83 -4.75 11.36
C ASP A 111 1.96 -6.28 11.14
N GLY A 112 1.53 -7.11 12.09
CA GLY A 112 1.66 -8.57 12.00
C GLY A 112 1.19 -9.29 13.26
N PRO A 113 1.01 -10.62 13.21
CA PRO A 113 0.30 -11.40 14.24
C PRO A 113 1.01 -11.47 15.59
N VAL A 114 2.31 -11.13 15.64
CA VAL A 114 3.09 -11.09 16.88
C VAL A 114 3.71 -9.71 17.10
N PRO A 115 3.91 -9.26 18.35
CA PRO A 115 4.54 -7.98 18.64
C PRO A 115 5.87 -7.80 17.91
N GLY A 116 6.04 -6.66 17.25
CA GLY A 116 7.26 -6.34 16.50
C GLY A 116 7.46 -7.12 15.20
N SER A 117 6.48 -7.91 14.73
CA SER A 117 6.48 -8.48 13.37
C SER A 117 5.86 -7.53 12.35
N LEU A 118 6.18 -7.77 11.06
CA LEU A 118 5.62 -7.04 9.93
C LEU A 118 5.29 -8.02 8.79
N VAL A 119 4.05 -8.01 8.32
CA VAL A 119 3.60 -8.69 7.11
C VAL A 119 3.45 -7.64 6.01
N LYS A 120 4.16 -7.85 4.91
CA LYS A 120 4.13 -6.96 3.74
C LYS A 120 4.06 -7.78 2.47
N ALA A 121 3.12 -7.43 1.61
CA ALA A 121 3.09 -7.87 0.22
C ALA A 121 3.68 -6.77 -0.65
N ARG A 122 4.40 -7.18 -1.68
CA ARG A 122 4.93 -6.31 -2.73
C ARG A 122 4.64 -7.00 -4.05
N LEU A 123 3.85 -6.35 -4.90
CA LEU A 123 3.69 -6.76 -6.29
C LEU A 123 4.59 -5.91 -7.18
N TRP A 124 5.29 -6.56 -8.11
CA TRP A 124 6.13 -5.89 -9.09
C TRP A 124 5.34 -5.81 -10.40
N LEU A 125 4.87 -4.62 -10.75
CA LEU A 125 4.02 -4.44 -11.95
C LEU A 125 4.84 -4.26 -13.22
N LYS A 126 6.12 -3.88 -13.10
CA LYS A 126 7.07 -3.79 -14.24
C LYS A 126 7.39 -5.13 -14.89
N THR A 127 7.05 -6.24 -14.24
CA THR A 127 7.26 -7.60 -14.76
C THR A 127 5.97 -8.21 -15.30
N LEU A 128 4.89 -7.42 -15.41
CA LEU A 128 3.67 -7.89 -16.07
C LEU A 128 3.96 -8.11 -17.55
N THR A 129 3.85 -9.35 -17.96
CA THR A 129 3.79 -9.75 -19.37
C THR A 129 2.33 -10.01 -19.70
N GLU A 130 1.85 -9.39 -20.77
CA GLU A 130 0.55 -9.76 -21.33
C GLU A 130 0.57 -11.24 -21.71
N THR A 131 -0.45 -11.97 -21.27
CA THR A 131 -0.67 -13.36 -21.69
C THR A 131 -1.89 -13.37 -22.58
N GLU A 132 -1.81 -14.09 -23.71
CA GLU A 132 -2.93 -14.14 -24.67
C GLU A 132 -4.23 -14.55 -23.96
N PRO A 133 -5.34 -13.83 -24.17
CA PRO A 133 -6.61 -14.16 -23.54
C PRO A 133 -7.08 -15.54 -23.99
N ARG A 134 -7.35 -16.45 -23.04
CA ARG A 134 -7.95 -17.78 -23.30
C ARG A 134 -9.41 -17.71 -23.78
N ARG A 135 -9.95 -16.55 -24.14
CA ARG A 135 -11.35 -16.47 -24.58
C ARG A 135 -11.49 -17.17 -25.92
N LYS A 136 -12.10 -18.36 -25.89
CA LYS A 136 -12.73 -18.94 -27.07
C LYS A 136 -13.72 -17.92 -27.61
N VAL A 137 -13.48 -17.47 -28.83
CA VAL A 137 -14.49 -16.80 -29.65
C VAL A 137 -15.65 -17.78 -29.78
N PHE A 138 -16.83 -17.42 -29.27
CA PHE A 138 -18.08 -18.14 -29.52
C PHE A 138 -18.78 -17.50 -30.71
#